data_AF-A0A6B3I1F8-F1
#
_entry.id   AF-A0A6B3I1F8-F1
#
_cell.length_a   1.000
_cell.length_b   1.000
_cell.length_c   1.000
_cell.angle_alpha   90.00
_cell.angle_beta   90.00
_cell.angle_gamma   90.00
#
_symmetry.space_group_name_H-M   'P 1'
#
loop_
_entity.id
_entity.type
_entity.pdbx_description
1 polymer ?
#
loop_
_entity_poly.entity_id
_entity_poly.type
_entity_poly.pdbx_seq_one_letter_code
_entity_poly.pdbx_strand_id
1 'polypeptide(L)' 'NQGVMILYEVLNEREGVLAERTYSVWPDLEELMREHNVPQFTVDSHRPVGAFDIFGLSFSTELGYTNMLTALDL' A
#
# COMPACT_ATOMS: atom_id res chain seq x y z
N ASN A 1 4.25 10.55 -10.44
CA ASN A 1 4.54 10.08 -9.07
C ASN A 1 6.05 10.08 -8.78
N GLN A 2 6.76 11.20 -9.00
CA GLN A 2 8.22 11.25 -8.81
C GLN A 2 8.61 11.37 -7.33
N GLY A 3 7.83 12.11 -6.52
CA GLY A 3 8.12 12.27 -5.10
C GLY A 3 8.12 10.94 -4.32
N VAL A 4 7.16 10.05 -4.56
CA VAL A 4 7.13 8.73 -3.92
C VAL A 4 8.32 7.87 -4.34
N MET A 5 8.78 7.97 -5.60
CA MET A 5 9.96 7.23 -6.04
C MET A 5 11.24 7.71 -5.36
N ILE A 6 11.42 9.04 -5.20
CA ILE A 6 12.55 9.61 -4.45
C ILE A 6 12.51 9.15 -2.98
N LEU A 7 11.33 9.22 -2.34
CA LEU A 7 11.19 8.77 -0.96
C LEU A 7 11.47 7.27 -0.81
N TYR A 8 10.98 6.45 -1.73
CA TYR A 8 11.22 5.01 -1.76
C TYR A 8 12.72 4.70 -1.84
N GLU A 9 13.45 5.37 -2.73
CA GLU A 9 14.90 5.20 -2.90
C GLU A 9 15.64 5.62 -1.62
N VAL A 10 15.41 6.86 -1.18
CA VAL A 10 16.06 7.41 0.03
C VAL A 10 15.70 6.61 1.29
N LEU A 11 14.52 5.98 1.37
CA LEU A 11 14.13 5.10 2.49
C LEU A 11 14.88 3.77 2.46
N ASN A 12 14.97 3.13 1.30
CA ASN A 12 15.60 1.81 1.17
C ASN A 12 17.14 1.87 1.19
N GLU A 13 17.76 3.04 1.01
CA GLU A 13 19.20 3.22 1.21
C GLU A 13 19.61 3.27 2.70
N ARG A 14 18.65 3.40 3.62
CA ARG A 14 18.91 3.52 5.05
C ARG A 14 19.03 2.13 5.67
N GLU A 15 20.11 1.88 6.40
CA GLU A 15 20.26 0.63 7.15
C GLU A 15 19.10 0.43 8.13
N GLY A 16 18.50 -0.77 8.11
CA GLY A 16 17.40 -1.14 9.00
C GLY A 16 16.01 -0.60 8.59
N VAL A 17 15.88 0.05 7.44
CA VAL A 17 14.60 0.54 6.92
C VAL A 17 14.19 -0.25 5.68
N LEU A 18 12.91 -0.58 5.61
CA LEU A 18 12.27 -1.15 4.43
C LEU A 18 11.12 -0.25 4.01
N ALA A 19 11.12 0.18 2.75
CA ALA A 19 9.98 0.85 2.15
C ALA A 19 9.49 0.05 0.95
N GLU A 20 8.21 -0.28 0.94
CA GLU A 20 7.55 -0.99 -0.14
C GLU A 20 6.30 -0.23 -0.56
N ARG A 21 5.77 -0.57 -1.74
CA ARG A 21 4.60 0.10 -2.31
C ARG A 21 3.41 -0.84 -2.31
N THR A 22 2.24 -0.26 -2.12
CA THR A 22 0.96 -0.94 -2.34
C THR A 22 0.03 -0.02 -3.11
N TYR A 23 -0.96 -0.61 -3.77
CA TYR A 23 -1.95 0.11 -4.56
C TYR A 23 -3.33 -0.42 -4.21
N SER A 24 -4.31 0.48 -4.24
CA SER A 24 -5.71 0.08 -4.09
C SER A 24 -6.07 -0.91 -5.19
N VAL A 25 -6.60 -2.05 -4.76
CA VAL A 25 -7.10 -3.08 -5.66
C VAL A 25 -8.42 -2.65 -6.27
N TRP A 26 -8.75 -3.23 -7.43
CA TRP A 26 -10.04 -3.02 -8.07
C TRP A 26 -11.12 -3.87 -7.34
N PRO A 27 -12.41 -3.50 -7.38
CA PRO A 27 -13.44 -4.15 -6.56
C PRO A 27 -13.59 -5.67 -6.77
N ASP A 28 -13.27 -6.19 -7.95
CA ASP A 28 -13.27 -7.63 -8.24
C ASP A 28 -12.20 -8.38 -7.46
N LEU A 29 -10.99 -7.83 -7.37
CA LEU A 29 -9.92 -8.39 -6.55
C LEU A 29 -10.17 -8.16 -5.06
N GLU A 30 -10.76 -7.02 -4.68
CA GLU A 30 -11.20 -6.78 -3.29
C GLU A 30 -12.15 -7.88 -2.81
N GLU A 31 -13.15 -8.22 -3.62
CA GLU A 31 -14.13 -9.26 -3.28
C GLU A 31 -13.45 -10.62 -3.04
N LEU A 32 -12.55 -11.02 -3.94
CA LEU A 32 -11.78 -12.26 -3.79
C LEU A 32 -10.87 -12.24 -2.56
N MET A 33 -10.22 -11.11 -2.29
CA MET A 33 -9.34 -10.95 -1.12
C MET A 33 -10.14 -11.11 0.18
N ARG A 34 -11.33 -10.51 0.27
CA ARG A 34 -12.21 -10.67 1.43
C ARG A 34 -12.71 -12.10 1.58
N GLU A 35 -13.17 -12.73 0.50
CA GLU A 35 -13.63 -14.12 0.52
C GLU A 35 -12.55 -15.06 1.06
N HIS A 36 -11.29 -14.83 0.67
CA HIS A 36 -10.15 -15.67 1.03
C HIS A 36 -9.38 -15.19 2.27
N ASN A 37 -9.84 -14.14 2.96
CA ASN A 37 -9.17 -13.51 4.10
C ASN A 37 -7.70 -13.11 3.79
N VAL A 38 -7.46 -12.60 2.59
CA VAL A 38 -6.16 -12.09 2.16
C VAL A 38 -6.12 -10.59 2.42
N PRO A 39 -5.21 -10.10 3.28
CA PRO A 39 -5.13 -8.68 3.59
C PRO A 39 -4.53 -7.89 2.42
N GLN A 40 -4.67 -6.57 2.44
CA GLN A 40 -3.91 -5.71 1.53
C GLN A 40 -2.41 -5.98 1.69
N PHE A 41 -1.69 -6.11 0.58
CA PHE A 41 -0.26 -6.43 0.58
C PHE A 41 0.57 -5.55 -0.34
N THR A 42 1.89 -5.57 -0.15
CA THR A 42 2.85 -4.82 -0.96
C THR A 42 3.16 -5.51 -2.27
N VAL A 43 3.41 -4.73 -3.32
CA VAL A 43 3.76 -5.27 -4.65
C VAL A 43 5.13 -5.92 -4.65
N ASP A 44 6.06 -5.37 -3.87
CA ASP A 44 7.46 -5.75 -3.93
C ASP A 44 7.70 -7.15 -3.32
N SER A 45 7.08 -7.47 -2.18
CA SER A 45 7.29 -8.77 -1.50
C SER A 45 6.01 -9.46 -0.99
N HIS A 46 4.83 -8.95 -1.34
CA HIS A 46 3.53 -9.47 -0.89
C HIS A 46 3.40 -9.53 0.64
N ARG A 47 4.02 -8.59 1.35
CA ARG A 47 3.84 -8.45 2.80
C ARG A 47 2.51 -7.78 3.09
N PRO A 48 1.74 -8.26 4.08
CA PRO A 48 0.57 -7.55 4.55
C PRO A 48 0.93 -6.11 4.95
N VAL A 49 0.09 -5.14 4.60
CA VAL A 49 0.32 -3.73 4.96
C VAL A 49 0.39 -3.53 6.47
N GLY A 50 -0.37 -4.32 7.24
CA GLY A 50 -0.31 -4.34 8.71
C GLY A 50 1.02 -4.81 9.31
N ALA A 51 1.97 -5.31 8.50
CA ALA A 51 3.31 -5.69 8.97
C ALA A 51 4.30 -4.51 8.99
N PHE A 52 3.89 -3.31 8.57
CA PHE A 52 4.73 -2.11 8.53
C PHE A 52 4.38 -1.16 9.67
N ASP A 53 5.39 -0.47 10.21
CA ASP A 53 5.20 0.52 11.29
C ASP A 53 4.58 1.85 10.81
N ILE A 54 4.74 2.15 9.51
CA ILE A 54 4.32 3.43 8.91
C ILE A 54 3.59 3.14 7.61
N PHE A 55 2.40 3.74 7.46
CA PHE A 55 1.63 3.73 6.22
C PHE A 55 1.50 5.14 5.63
N GLY A 56 2.03 5.33 4.43
CA GLY A 56 2.01 6.60 3.70
C GLY A 56 1.08 6.55 2.50
N LEU A 57 0.27 7.59 2.31
CA LEU A 57 -0.71 7.70 1.23
C LEU A 57 -0.46 8.96 0.40
N SER A 58 -0.61 8.83 -0.92
CA SER A 58 -0.53 9.95 -1.84
C SER A 58 -1.73 9.91 -2.78
N PHE A 59 -2.59 10.91 -2.70
CA PHE A 59 -3.76 11.03 -3.58
C PHE A 59 -3.44 11.93 -4.78
N SER A 60 -3.90 11.55 -5.98
CA SER A 60 -3.87 12.46 -7.13
C SER A 60 -5.04 13.44 -7.11
N THR A 61 -6.16 13.05 -6.49
CA THR A 61 -7.38 13.86 -6.31
C THR A 61 -8.13 13.40 -5.05
N GLU A 62 -9.05 14.22 -4.58
CA GLU A 62 -9.92 13.91 -3.42
C GLU A 62 -10.83 12.70 -3.65
N LEU A 63 -11.12 12.34 -4.92
CA LEU A 63 -11.92 11.14 -5.23
C LEU A 63 -11.26 9.83 -4.77
N GLY A 64 -9.96 9.85 -4.44
CA GLY A 64 -9.24 8.68 -3.95
C GLY A 64 -9.45 8.37 -2.46
N TYR A 65 -10.16 9.18 -1.69
CA TYR A 65 -10.31 8.97 -0.24
C TYR A 65 -11.00 7.65 0.12
N THR A 66 -11.97 7.19 -0.66
CA THR A 66 -12.65 5.91 -0.39
C THR A 66 -11.69 4.73 -0.51
N ASN A 67 -10.76 4.81 -1.46
CA ASN A 67 -9.78 3.74 -1.71
C ASN A 67 -8.79 3.58 -0.55
N MET A 68 -8.56 4.64 0.23
CA MET A 68 -7.77 4.57 1.47
C MET A 68 -8.47 3.73 2.52
N LEU A 69 -9.78 3.94 2.73
CA LEU A 69 -10.54 3.20 3.73
C LEU A 69 -10.55 1.71 3.38
N THR A 70 -10.76 1.38 2.10
CA THR A 70 -10.66 0.00 1.62
C THR A 70 -9.29 -0.62 1.92
N ALA A 71 -8.19 0.07 1.63
CA ALA A 71 -6.84 -0.46 1.84
C ALA A 71 -6.49 -0.67 3.33
N LEU A 72 -7.14 0.03 4.25
CA LEU A 72 -6.97 -0.15 5.71
C LEU A 72 -7.87 -1.24 6.30
N ASP A 73 -9.01 -1.50 5.64
CA ASP A 73 -10.01 -2.47 6.08
C ASP A 73 -9.76 -3.90 5.54
N LEU A 74 -9.00 -4.02 4.44
CA LEU A 74 -8.51 -5.27 3.86
C LEU A 74 -7.30 -5.84 4.63
#